data_AF-A0AAD6WSJ4-F1
#
_entry.id   AF-A0AAD6WSJ4-F1
#
_cell.length_a   1.000
_cell.length_b   1.000
_cell.length_c   1.000
_cell.angle_alpha   90.00
_cell.angle_beta   90.00
_cell.angle_gamma   90.00
#
_symmetry.space_group_name_H-M   'P 1'
#
loop_
_entity.id
_entity.type
_entity.pdbx_description
1 polymer ?
#
loop_
_entity_poly.entity_id
_entity_poly.type
_entity_poly.pdbx_seq_one_letter_code
_entity_poly.pdbx_strand_id
1 'polypeptide(L)'
;RHPRVQQFYSKLYYDTRVKARVEARIQALQKRAEYTGGEPPHPFAVQNDVTKECWEGETEMFQAETVRLMEREYEATVKAWEASLADSPSRTAEEYNASSKTAAYYLQPFCDAIQERYGMCVSLFLCGPIGESGGRIKMRSIHSGKTRDL
;
A
#
# COMPACT_ATOMS: atom_id res chain seq x y z
N ARG A 1 5.79 -4.01 -5.37
CA ARG A 1 4.59 -4.86 -5.59
C ARG A 1 4.08 -4.57 -6.99
N HIS A 2 3.91 -5.57 -7.84
CA HIS A 2 3.41 -5.38 -9.21
C HIS A 2 1.96 -4.85 -9.16
N PRO A 3 1.62 -3.79 -9.92
CA PRO A 3 0.25 -3.27 -9.95
C PRO A 3 -0.71 -4.30 -10.55
N ARG A 4 -1.97 -4.30 -10.09
CA ARG A 4 -3.05 -5.07 -10.73
C ARG A 4 -3.52 -4.32 -11.97
N VAL A 5 -3.75 -5.03 -13.08
CA VAL A 5 -4.11 -4.41 -14.36
C VAL A 5 -5.38 -3.56 -14.29
N GLN A 6 -6.37 -3.96 -13.48
CA GLN A 6 -7.61 -3.18 -13.32
C GLN A 6 -7.36 -1.83 -12.62
N GLN A 7 -6.42 -1.79 -11.66
CA GLN A 7 -6.03 -0.55 -10.99
C GLN A 7 -5.27 0.37 -11.95
N PHE A 8 -4.41 -0.22 -12.79
CA PHE A 8 -3.69 0.52 -13.84
C PHE A 8 -4.64 1.07 -14.92
N TYR A 9 -5.57 0.25 -15.39
CA TYR A 9 -6.61 0.66 -16.32
C TYR A 9 -7.47 1.79 -15.75
N SER A 10 -7.91 1.67 -14.49
CA SER A 10 -8.65 2.76 -13.82
C SER A 10 -7.79 4.01 -13.73
N LYS A 11 -6.50 3.92 -13.40
CA LYS A 11 -5.60 5.09 -13.34
C LYS A 11 -5.59 5.86 -14.67
N LEU A 12 -5.56 5.16 -15.80
CA LEU A 12 -5.46 5.78 -17.13
C LEU A 12 -6.82 6.22 -17.71
N TYR A 13 -7.89 5.47 -17.43
CA TYR A 13 -9.15 5.58 -18.16
C TYR A 13 -10.37 5.78 -17.26
N TYR A 14 -10.18 6.17 -15.99
CA TYR A 14 -11.30 6.38 -15.07
C TYR A 14 -12.30 7.39 -15.63
N ASP A 15 -11.84 8.60 -15.94
CA ASP A 15 -12.72 9.70 -16.37
C ASP A 15 -13.41 9.44 -17.71
N THR A 16 -12.74 8.73 -18.62
CA THR A 16 -13.22 8.52 -19.99
C THR A 16 -14.06 7.27 -20.15
N ARG A 17 -13.82 6.20 -19.37
CA ARG A 17 -14.44 4.88 -19.59
C ARG A 17 -15.19 4.31 -18.39
N VAL A 18 -14.85 4.70 -17.18
CA VAL A 18 -15.36 4.06 -15.95
C VAL A 18 -16.33 4.96 -15.18
N LYS A 19 -16.00 6.25 -15.01
CA LYS A 19 -16.68 7.20 -14.11
C LYS A 19 -18.19 7.28 -14.34
N ALA A 20 -18.62 7.52 -15.58
CA ALA A 20 -20.03 7.66 -15.90
C ALA A 20 -20.84 6.39 -15.56
N ARG A 21 -20.24 5.20 -15.75
CA ARG A 21 -20.87 3.91 -15.42
C ARG A 21 -20.93 3.68 -13.91
N VAL A 22 -19.89 4.06 -13.17
CA VAL A 22 -19.86 4.00 -11.70
C VAL A 22 -20.94 4.91 -11.12
N GLU A 23 -21.00 6.16 -11.56
CA GLU A 23 -21.98 7.14 -11.08
C GLU A 23 -23.42 6.66 -11.35
N ALA A 24 -23.70 6.18 -12.57
CA ALA A 24 -25.00 5.61 -12.91
C ALA A 24 -25.36 4.40 -12.04
N ARG A 25 -24.39 3.50 -11.79
CA ARG A 25 -24.60 2.30 -10.96
C ARG A 25 -24.85 2.66 -9.50
N ILE A 26 -24.08 3.59 -8.93
CA ILE A 26 -24.25 4.07 -7.56
C ILE A 26 -25.64 4.69 -7.40
N GLN A 27 -26.05 5.58 -8.31
CA GLN A 27 -27.37 6.20 -8.25
C GLN A 27 -28.51 5.17 -8.32
N ALA A 28 -28.39 4.15 -9.18
CA ALA A 28 -29.38 3.09 -9.27
C ALA A 28 -29.46 2.25 -7.98
N LEU A 29 -28.30 1.89 -7.41
CA LEU A 29 -28.23 1.11 -6.17
C LEU A 29 -28.72 1.91 -4.95
N GLN A 30 -28.43 3.22 -4.89
CA GLN A 30 -28.93 4.12 -3.84
C GLN A 30 -30.46 4.20 -3.87
N LYS A 31 -31.06 4.48 -5.04
CA LYS A 31 -32.53 4.50 -5.18
C LYS A 31 -33.18 3.18 -4.80
N ARG A 32 -32.53 2.05 -5.12
CA ARG A 32 -33.01 0.73 -4.73
C ARG A 32 -32.96 0.55 -3.20
N ALA A 33 -31.85 0.93 -2.57
CA ALA A 33 -31.69 0.85 -1.12
C ALA A 33 -32.73 1.71 -0.39
N GLU A 34 -32.99 2.93 -0.87
CA GLU A 34 -34.03 3.82 -0.36
C GLU A 34 -35.43 3.19 -0.45
N TYR A 35 -35.75 2.52 -1.57
CA TYR A 35 -37.05 1.88 -1.77
C TYR A 35 -37.23 0.62 -0.93
N THR A 36 -36.18 -0.19 -0.75
CA THR A 36 -36.26 -1.47 -0.02
C THR A 36 -35.87 -1.37 1.46
N GLY A 37 -35.47 -0.19 1.95
CA GLY A 37 -34.91 -0.02 3.30
C GLY A 37 -33.57 -0.74 3.50
N GLY A 38 -32.82 -0.95 2.42
CA GLY A 38 -31.53 -1.67 2.45
C GLY A 38 -30.35 -0.77 2.79
N GLU A 39 -29.18 -1.38 2.98
CA GLU A 39 -27.94 -0.62 3.16
C GLU A 39 -27.51 0.11 1.87
N PRO A 40 -26.98 1.33 1.99
CA PRO A 40 -26.46 2.07 0.84
C PRO A 40 -25.23 1.36 0.24
N PRO A 41 -25.03 1.44 -1.09
CA PRO A 41 -23.92 0.77 -1.75
C PRO A 41 -22.57 1.33 -1.30
N HIS A 42 -21.60 0.46 -1.06
CA HIS A 42 -20.23 0.88 -0.79
C HIS A 42 -19.55 1.38 -2.08
N PRO A 43 -19.21 2.68 -2.20
CA PRO A 43 -18.78 3.27 -3.48
C PRO A 43 -17.56 2.59 -4.10
N PHE A 44 -16.57 2.23 -3.28
CA PHE A 44 -15.36 1.55 -3.76
C PHE A 44 -15.62 0.13 -4.28
N ALA A 45 -16.62 -0.58 -3.74
CA ALA A 45 -16.96 -1.92 -4.23
C ALA A 45 -17.56 -1.82 -5.62
N VAL A 46 -18.52 -0.91 -5.79
CA VAL A 46 -19.15 -0.61 -7.09
C VAL A 46 -18.10 -0.15 -8.12
N GLN A 47 -17.16 0.70 -7.72
CA GLN A 47 -16.07 1.13 -8.60
C GLN A 47 -15.21 -0.04 -9.08
N ASN A 48 -14.79 -0.92 -8.17
CA ASN A 48 -13.96 -2.07 -8.53
C ASN A 48 -14.69 -3.01 -9.50
N ASP A 49 -15.97 -3.27 -9.24
CA ASP A 49 -16.80 -4.14 -10.08
C ASP A 49 -16.98 -3.55 -11.48
N VAL A 50 -17.37 -2.27 -11.57
CA VAL A 50 -17.56 -1.59 -12.87
C VAL A 50 -16.23 -1.46 -13.63
N THR A 51 -15.12 -1.20 -12.92
CA THR A 51 -13.79 -1.15 -13.56
C THR A 51 -13.44 -2.50 -14.17
N LYS A 52 -13.72 -3.59 -13.45
CA LYS A 52 -13.51 -4.95 -13.94
C LYS A 52 -14.38 -5.24 -15.15
N GLU A 53 -15.68 -4.91 -15.11
CA GLU A 53 -16.59 -5.07 -16.25
C GLU A 53 -16.12 -4.26 -17.47
N CYS A 54 -15.71 -3.01 -17.28
CA CYS A 54 -15.18 -2.18 -18.36
C CYS A 54 -13.91 -2.79 -18.97
N TRP A 55 -12.99 -3.24 -18.13
CA TRP A 55 -11.76 -3.90 -18.57
C TRP A 55 -12.04 -5.16 -19.38
N GLU A 56 -12.89 -6.06 -18.86
CA GLU A 56 -13.25 -7.33 -19.51
C GLU A 56 -14.01 -7.11 -20.83
N GLY A 57 -14.71 -5.97 -20.97
CA GLY A 57 -15.39 -5.58 -22.21
C GLY A 57 -14.50 -4.89 -23.24
N GLU A 58 -13.23 -4.62 -22.94
CA GLU A 58 -12.29 -4.07 -23.93
C GLU A 58 -11.88 -5.11 -24.97
N THR A 59 -11.35 -4.64 -26.11
CA THR A 59 -10.80 -5.53 -27.12
C THR A 59 -9.50 -6.18 -26.65
N GLU A 60 -9.23 -7.41 -27.11
CA GLU A 60 -7.99 -8.13 -26.76
C GLU A 60 -6.73 -7.33 -27.11
N MET A 61 -6.73 -6.62 -28.26
CA MET A 61 -5.62 -5.76 -28.65
C MET A 61 -5.40 -4.63 -27.64
N PHE A 62 -6.46 -3.95 -27.22
CA PHE A 62 -6.37 -2.86 -26.25
C PHE A 62 -5.93 -3.36 -24.87
N GLN A 63 -6.43 -4.53 -24.46
CA GLN A 63 -6.00 -5.16 -23.22
C GLN A 63 -4.50 -5.49 -23.27
N ALA A 64 -4.02 -6.09 -24.35
CA ALA A 64 -2.61 -6.41 -24.53
C ALA A 64 -1.72 -5.16 -24.53
N GLU A 65 -2.15 -4.08 -25.18
CA GLU A 65 -1.44 -2.80 -25.18
C GLU A 65 -1.37 -2.19 -23.77
N THR A 66 -2.49 -2.22 -23.03
CA THR A 66 -2.56 -1.70 -21.66
C THR A 66 -1.66 -2.49 -20.71
N VAL A 67 -1.61 -3.81 -20.84
CA VAL A 67 -0.70 -4.67 -20.04
C VAL A 67 0.76 -4.33 -20.35
N ARG A 68 1.13 -4.18 -21.62
CA ARG A 68 2.49 -3.78 -22.01
C ARG A 68 2.87 -2.41 -21.46
N LEU A 69 1.94 -1.46 -21.46
CA LEU A 69 2.17 -0.13 -20.89
C LEU A 69 2.37 -0.20 -19.37
N MET A 70 1.58 -1.03 -18.68
CA MET A 70 1.72 -1.28 -17.24
C MET A 70 3.09 -1.87 -16.89
N GLU A 71 3.53 -2.89 -17.63
CA GLU A 71 4.83 -3.52 -17.43
C GLU A 71 5.97 -2.52 -17.65
N ARG A 72 5.89 -1.72 -18.71
CA ARG A 72 6.88 -0.66 -19.00
C ARG A 72 6.97 0.36 -17.87
N GLU A 73 5.84 0.84 -17.36
CA GLU A 73 5.82 1.80 -16.25
C GLU A 73 6.37 1.18 -14.95
N TYR A 74 6.03 -0.09 -14.69
CA TYR A 74 6.58 -0.82 -13.56
C TYR A 74 8.11 -0.96 -13.66
N GLU A 75 8.63 -1.38 -14.81
CA GLU A 75 10.07 -1.49 -15.04
C GLU A 75 10.78 -0.14 -14.89
N ALA A 76 10.20 0.95 -15.44
CA ALA A 76 10.77 2.28 -15.29
C ALA A 76 10.80 2.72 -13.81
N THR A 77 9.74 2.41 -13.06
CA THR A 77 9.65 2.70 -11.62
C THR A 77 10.69 1.90 -10.82
N VAL A 78 10.86 0.61 -11.14
CA VAL A 78 11.87 -0.25 -10.51
C VAL A 78 13.28 0.28 -10.80
N LYS A 79 13.58 0.60 -12.06
CA LYS A 79 14.88 1.17 -12.45
C LYS A 79 15.17 2.50 -11.76
N ALA A 80 14.18 3.39 -11.67
CA ALA A 80 14.32 4.66 -10.96
C ALA A 80 14.58 4.45 -9.46
N TRP A 81 13.89 3.49 -8.85
CA TRP A 81 14.12 3.13 -7.45
C TRP A 81 15.51 2.52 -7.24
N GLU A 82 15.94 1.58 -8.08
CA GLU A 82 17.30 1.02 -8.05
C GLU A 82 18.38 2.09 -8.24
N ALA A 83 18.18 3.04 -9.17
CA ALA A 83 19.08 4.17 -9.36
C ALA A 83 19.15 5.05 -8.09
N SER A 84 18.01 5.31 -7.43
CA SER A 84 18.00 6.07 -6.16
C SER A 84 18.66 5.33 -4.99
N LEU A 85 18.73 3.99 -5.04
CA LEU A 85 19.50 3.20 -4.08
C LEU A 85 20.99 3.25 -4.39
N ALA A 86 21.37 3.31 -5.67
CA ALA A 86 22.77 3.46 -6.08
C ALA A 86 23.32 4.86 -5.79
N ASP A 87 22.48 5.89 -5.92
CA ASP A 87 22.78 7.29 -5.57
C ASP A 87 22.56 7.59 -4.08
N SER A 88 21.98 6.66 -3.31
CA SER A 88 22.01 6.79 -1.86
C SER A 88 23.47 6.72 -1.43
N PRO A 89 24.02 7.76 -0.76
CA PRO A 89 25.37 7.68 -0.26
C PRO A 89 25.47 6.41 0.56
N SER A 90 26.53 5.63 0.33
CA SER A 90 26.86 4.49 1.17
C SER A 90 26.85 4.99 2.59
N ARG A 91 25.80 4.67 3.36
CA ARG A 91 25.66 5.19 4.72
C ARG A 91 26.93 4.77 5.43
N THR A 92 27.70 5.74 5.89
CA THR A 92 28.91 5.44 6.66
C THR A 92 28.49 4.58 7.86
N ALA A 93 29.41 3.78 8.41
CA ALA A 93 29.07 2.97 9.57
C ALA A 93 28.51 3.83 10.73
N GLU A 94 29.00 5.06 10.82
CA GLU A 94 28.56 6.12 11.72
C GLU A 94 27.12 6.57 11.44
N GLU A 95 26.77 6.85 10.19
CA GLU A 95 25.41 7.24 9.77
C GLU A 95 24.40 6.12 9.98
N TYR A 96 24.77 4.88 9.68
CA TYR A 96 23.94 3.71 9.96
C TYR A 96 23.69 3.57 11.46
N ASN A 97 24.75 3.67 12.27
CA ASN A 97 24.64 3.58 13.72
C ASN A 97 23.82 4.72 14.32
N ALA A 98 24.01 5.96 13.83
CA ALA A 98 23.21 7.12 14.23
C ALA A 98 21.73 6.93 13.87
N SER A 99 21.43 6.50 12.64
CA SER A 99 20.06 6.22 12.18
C SER A 99 19.40 5.09 12.97
N SER A 100 20.16 4.04 13.29
CA SER A 100 19.69 2.93 14.11
C SER A 100 19.37 3.38 15.55
N LYS A 101 20.23 4.22 16.15
CA LYS A 101 19.99 4.83 17.46
C LYS A 101 18.76 5.74 17.47
N THR A 102 18.59 6.56 16.44
CA THR A 102 17.43 7.46 16.35
C THR A 102 16.14 6.71 16.01
N ALA A 103 16.23 5.49 15.49
CA ALA A 103 15.07 4.66 15.13
C ALA A 103 14.09 4.44 16.27
N ALA A 104 14.59 4.23 17.48
CA ALA A 104 13.74 4.01 18.63
C ALA A 104 12.82 5.21 18.92
N TYR A 105 13.27 6.45 18.65
CA TYR A 105 12.49 7.66 18.96
C TYR A 105 11.22 7.79 18.14
N TYR A 106 11.20 7.29 16.89
CA TYR A 106 10.01 7.36 16.04
C TYR A 106 9.22 6.03 15.98
N LEU A 107 9.89 4.89 16.20
CA LEU A 107 9.22 3.59 16.17
C LEU A 107 8.44 3.28 17.45
N GLN A 108 8.87 3.77 18.62
CA GLN A 108 8.12 3.57 19.86
C GLN A 108 6.74 4.27 19.80
N PRO A 109 6.63 5.58 19.45
CA PRO A 109 5.32 6.22 19.31
C PRO A 109 4.41 5.53 18.28
N PHE A 110 4.98 4.98 17.20
CA PHE A 110 4.22 4.20 16.22
C PHE A 110 3.63 2.92 16.83
N CYS A 111 4.44 2.16 17.59
CA CYS A 111 3.97 0.96 18.27
C CYS A 111 2.90 1.30 19.33
N ASP A 112 3.08 2.41 20.05
CA ASP A 112 2.12 2.91 21.03
C ASP A 112 0.80 3.32 20.38
N ALA A 113 0.84 4.01 19.24
CA ALA A 113 -0.37 4.39 18.50
C ALA A 113 -1.16 3.18 18.01
N ILE A 114 -0.49 2.10 17.60
CA ILE A 114 -1.17 0.85 17.22
C ILE A 114 -1.79 0.19 18.46
N GLN A 115 -1.07 0.15 19.57
CA GLN A 115 -1.58 -0.42 20.82
C GLN A 115 -2.81 0.35 21.31
N GLU A 116 -2.76 1.67 21.30
CA GLU A 116 -3.85 2.55 21.74
C GLU A 116 -5.08 2.41 20.83
N ARG A 117 -4.88 2.43 19.50
CA ARG A 117 -5.99 2.40 18.54
C ARG A 117 -6.69 1.05 18.43
N TYR A 118 -5.94 -0.04 18.58
CA TYR A 118 -6.44 -1.38 18.31
C TYR A 118 -6.47 -2.30 19.55
N GLY A 119 -5.93 -1.86 20.69
CA GLY A 119 -5.84 -2.67 21.91
C GLY A 119 -4.88 -3.86 21.80
N MET A 120 -4.06 -3.94 20.76
CA MET A 120 -3.17 -5.08 20.50
C MET A 120 -1.81 -4.92 21.18
N CYS A 121 -1.21 -6.04 21.59
CA CYS A 121 0.22 -6.06 21.92
C CYS A 121 1.04 -6.01 20.63
N VAL A 122 2.01 -5.09 20.56
CA VAL A 122 2.84 -4.86 19.38
C VAL A 122 4.29 -5.16 19.73
N SER A 123 4.97 -5.89 18.85
CA SER A 123 6.41 -6.12 18.94
C SER A 123 7.04 -5.90 17.58
N LEU A 124 8.04 -5.01 17.53
CA LEU A 124 8.81 -4.70 16.33
C LEU A 124 10.27 -5.10 16.55
N PHE A 125 10.84 -5.83 15.58
CA PHE A 125 12.20 -6.34 15.64
C PHE A 125 13.01 -5.77 14.49
N LEU A 126 14.13 -5.12 14.82
CA LEU A 126 15.13 -4.67 13.86
C LEU A 126 16.36 -5.56 14.02
N CYS A 127 16.65 -6.37 13.02
CA CYS A 127 17.80 -7.26 12.98
C CYS A 127 18.84 -6.73 11.99
N GLY A 128 20.06 -6.50 12.45
CA GLY A 128 21.13 -6.00 11.59
C GLY A 128 22.45 -5.77 12.32
N PRO A 129 23.48 -5.31 11.61
CA PRO A 129 24.76 -4.95 12.20
C PRO A 129 24.58 -3.83 13.23
N ILE A 130 25.02 -4.02 14.47
CA ILE A 130 24.97 -2.94 15.48
C ILE A 130 26.38 -2.40 15.71
N GLY A 131 26.56 -1.10 15.46
CA GLY A 131 27.86 -0.43 15.56
C GLY A 131 28.51 -0.59 16.94
N GLU A 132 27.75 -0.42 18.02
CA GLU A 132 28.25 -0.60 19.40
C GLU A 132 28.69 -2.05 19.71
N SER A 133 28.34 -3.00 18.84
CA SER A 133 28.69 -4.42 18.97
C SER A 133 29.77 -4.85 17.98
N GLY A 134 30.49 -3.90 17.37
CA GLY A 134 31.54 -4.15 16.39
C GLY A 134 30.99 -4.69 15.07
N GLY A 135 29.78 -4.26 14.67
CA GLY A 135 29.15 -4.72 13.43
C GLY A 135 28.54 -6.12 13.49
N ARG A 136 28.53 -6.77 14.66
CA ARG A 136 27.82 -8.05 14.84
C ARG A 136 26.33 -7.89 14.59
N ILE A 137 25.74 -8.88 13.93
CA ILE A 137 24.28 -8.98 13.77
C ILE A 137 23.66 -9.12 15.16
N LYS A 138 22.83 -8.16 15.53
CA LYS A 138 22.03 -8.18 16.74
C LYS A 138 20.62 -7.73 16.44
N MET A 139 19.76 -7.90 17.45
CA MET A 139 18.36 -7.52 17.40
C MET A 139 18.13 -6.35 18.36
N ARG A 140 17.46 -5.32 17.87
CA ARG A 140 16.81 -4.31 18.71
C ARG A 140 15.31 -4.55 18.64
N SER A 141 14.67 -4.72 19.79
CA SER A 141 13.23 -4.92 19.89
C SER A 141 12.55 -3.73 20.55
N ILE A 142 11.35 -3.42 20.06
CA ILE A 142 10.47 -2.37 20.57
C ILE A 142 9.14 -3.03 20.86
N HIS A 143 8.60 -2.80 22.05
CA HIS A 143 7.37 -3.44 22.50
C HIS A 143 6.40 -2.39 23.00
N SER A 144 5.12 -2.57 22.69
CA SER A 144 4.04 -1.78 23.27
C SER A 144 2.86 -2.67 23.62
N GLY A 145 2.22 -2.35 24.74
CA GLY A 145 1.12 -3.14 25.30
C GLY A 145 1.57 -4.24 26.25
N LYS A 146 0.61 -4.70 27.03
CA LYS A 146 0.73 -5.83 27.95
C LYS A 146 -0.57 -6.62 27.84
N THR A 147 -0.48 -7.93 27.77
CA THR A 147 -1.62 -8.78 28.05
C THR A 147 -1.93 -8.63 29.55
N ARG A 148 -3.13 -8.18 29.89
CA ARG A 148 -3.64 -8.32 31.26
C ARG A 148 -4.25 -9.72 31.35
N ASP A 149 -3.91 -10.42 32.43
CA ASP A 149 -4.50 -11.69 32.87
C ASP A 149 -4.15 -12.94 32.04
N LEU A 150 -2.89 -13.36 32.15
CA LEU A 150 -2.54 -14.77 32.36
C LEU A 150 -1.98 -14.94 33.78
#